data_AF-A0A925VVI8-F1
#
_entry.id   AF-A0A925VVI8-F1
#
_cell.length_a   1.000
_cell.length_b   1.000
_cell.length_c   1.000
_cell.angle_alpha   90.00
_cell.angle_beta   90.00
_cell.angle_gamma   90.00
#
_symmetry.space_group_name_H-M   'P 1'
#
loop_
_entity.id
_entity.type
_entity.pdbx_description
1 polymer ?
#
loop_
_entity_poly.entity_id
_entity_poly.type
_entity_poly.pdbx_seq_one_letter_code
_entity_poly.pdbx_strand_id
1 'polypeptide(L)'
;MRLSWPDIRRNAYAFSNRWKNEKIEQAGSQSFWDEFFRVFGNDRLRVATFEHRVTKQRPTLPAGQVAEPEVALGRGRIDLFWPGELLVESKSRGKDLDRAYEQALEYVAGLPAYERPPFVIVSDFARLRRYDLRGRTTFPAAADHLEVPLAELGQHVRAFGFMAGYLAHTY
;
A
#
# COMPACT_ATOMS: atom_id res chain seq x y z
N MET A 1 3.45 16.88 16.24
CA MET A 1 2.10 16.72 16.83
C MET A 1 1.27 15.91 15.85
N ARG A 2 0.52 14.91 16.32
CA ARG A 2 -0.27 14.02 15.46
C ARG A 2 -1.48 14.78 14.90
N LEU A 3 -1.76 14.63 13.61
CA LEU A 3 -2.93 15.28 13.00
C LEU A 3 -4.24 14.75 13.58
N SER A 4 -5.21 15.65 13.79
CA SER A 4 -6.56 15.27 14.21
C SER A 4 -7.33 14.63 13.04
N TRP A 5 -8.35 13.83 13.34
CA TRP A 5 -9.22 13.26 12.29
C TRP A 5 -9.88 14.32 11.38
N PRO A 6 -10.38 15.45 11.91
CA PRO A 6 -10.85 16.55 11.06
C PRO A 6 -9.78 17.10 10.10
N ASP A 7 -8.53 17.26 10.55
CA ASP A 7 -7.45 17.73 9.69
C ASP A 7 -7.09 16.71 8.61
N ILE A 8 -6.97 15.43 8.98
CA ILE A 8 -6.73 14.33 8.05
C ILE A 8 -7.83 14.27 6.99
N ARG A 9 -9.11 14.39 7.39
CA ARG A 9 -10.25 14.39 6.49
C ARG A 9 -10.23 15.59 5.54
N ARG A 10 -9.91 16.80 6.05
CA ARG A 10 -9.76 18.00 5.22
C ARG A 10 -8.65 17.84 4.19
N ASN A 11 -7.49 17.33 4.61
CA ASN A 11 -6.36 17.08 3.72
C ASN A 11 -6.71 16.04 2.65
N ALA A 12 -7.43 14.97 3.03
CA ALA A 12 -7.88 13.95 2.10
C ALA A 12 -8.82 14.51 1.03
N TYR A 13 -9.76 15.39 1.38
CA TYR A 13 -10.63 16.05 0.39
C TYR A 13 -9.83 16.94 -0.57
N ALA A 14 -8.84 17.69 -0.07
CA ALA A 14 -7.98 18.50 -0.93
C ALA A 14 -7.16 17.63 -1.90
N PHE A 15 -6.57 16.54 -1.39
CA PHE A 15 -5.85 15.55 -2.17
C PHE A 15 -6.73 14.93 -3.26
N SER A 16 -7.91 14.41 -2.91
CA SER A 16 -8.85 13.83 -3.88
C SER A 16 -9.25 14.81 -4.97
N ASN A 17 -9.52 16.07 -4.61
CA ASN A 17 -9.94 17.08 -5.58
C ASN A 17 -8.84 17.45 -6.57
N ARG A 18 -7.57 17.42 -6.15
CA ARG A 18 -6.42 17.66 -7.01
C ARG A 18 -6.24 16.50 -8.01
N TRP A 19 -6.20 15.27 -7.50
CA TRP A 19 -5.77 14.12 -8.29
C TRP A 19 -6.90 13.40 -9.06
N LYS A 20 -8.19 13.66 -8.76
CA LYS A 20 -9.34 12.92 -9.35
C LYS A 20 -9.35 12.87 -10.89
N ASN A 21 -8.91 13.94 -11.54
CA ASN A 21 -8.94 14.11 -13.00
C ASN A 21 -7.56 14.05 -13.65
N GLU A 22 -6.51 13.84 -12.86
CA GLU A 22 -5.14 13.95 -13.33
C GLU A 22 -4.74 12.66 -14.07
N LYS A 23 -4.10 12.82 -15.23
CA LYS A 23 -3.45 11.71 -15.94
C LYS A 23 -2.04 11.58 -15.37
N ILE A 24 -1.83 10.55 -14.57
CA ILE A 24 -0.57 10.36 -13.87
C ILE A 24 0.42 9.62 -14.76
N GLU A 25 1.52 10.31 -15.10
CA GLU A 25 2.72 9.71 -15.69
C GLU A 25 3.67 9.19 -14.60
N GLN A 26 4.75 8.51 -14.99
CA GLN A 26 5.69 7.91 -14.03
C GLN A 26 6.30 8.93 -13.05
N ALA A 27 6.59 10.17 -13.48
CA ALA A 27 7.06 11.22 -12.57
C ALA A 27 5.94 11.73 -11.62
N GLY A 28 4.69 11.63 -12.06
CA GLY A 28 3.52 12.00 -11.26
C GLY A 28 3.21 11.00 -10.14
N SER A 29 3.60 9.73 -10.28
CA SER A 29 3.29 8.70 -9.27
C SER A 29 4.01 8.96 -7.94
N GLN A 30 5.26 9.40 -7.97
CA GLN A 30 6.00 9.74 -6.75
C GLN A 30 5.37 10.95 -6.04
N SER A 31 4.98 11.98 -6.81
CA SER A 31 4.29 13.17 -6.28
C SER A 31 2.94 12.81 -5.65
N PHE A 32 2.18 11.91 -6.29
CA PHE A 32 0.92 11.40 -5.75
C PHE A 32 1.13 10.77 -4.37
N TRP A 33 2.13 9.88 -4.24
CA TRP A 33 2.39 9.20 -2.98
C TRP A 33 2.98 10.13 -1.91
N ASP A 34 3.86 11.06 -2.27
CA ASP A 34 4.36 12.08 -1.34
C ASP A 34 3.21 12.92 -0.77
N GLU A 35 2.28 13.36 -1.61
CA GLU A 35 1.09 14.11 -1.17
C GLU A 35 0.11 13.22 -0.37
N PHE A 36 -0.06 11.95 -0.74
CA PHE A 36 -0.88 11.01 0.02
C PHE A 36 -0.34 10.81 1.44
N PHE A 37 0.97 10.67 1.63
CA PHE A 37 1.58 10.59 2.97
C PHE A 37 1.37 11.88 3.78
N ARG A 38 1.43 13.05 3.12
CA ARG A 38 1.16 14.35 3.77
C ARG A 38 -0.27 14.47 4.28
N VAL A 39 -1.26 13.77 3.69
CA VAL A 39 -2.63 13.70 4.23
C VAL A 39 -2.62 13.23 5.68
N PHE A 40 -1.74 12.28 6.01
CA PHE A 40 -1.58 11.69 7.34
C PHE A 40 -0.54 12.41 8.21
N GLY A 41 0.07 13.48 7.71
CA GLY A 41 1.10 14.24 8.42
C GLY A 41 2.48 13.58 8.40
N ASN A 42 2.70 12.61 7.53
CA ASN A 42 4.01 11.99 7.35
C ASN A 42 4.77 12.64 6.20
N ASP A 43 6.07 12.80 6.42
CA ASP A 43 7.01 12.98 5.33
C ASP A 43 7.46 11.60 4.85
N ARG A 44 7.06 11.24 3.62
CA ARG A 44 7.39 9.98 2.97
C ARG A 44 8.91 9.76 2.95
N LEU A 45 9.74 10.80 2.79
CA LEU A 45 11.21 10.70 2.81
C LEU A 45 11.76 10.11 4.11
N ARG A 46 11.03 10.24 5.22
CA ARG A 46 11.49 9.79 6.55
C ARG A 46 11.15 8.34 6.85
N VAL A 47 10.15 7.77 6.15
CA VAL A 47 9.55 6.49 6.53
C VAL A 47 9.52 5.48 5.39
N ALA A 48 9.53 5.92 4.14
CA ALA A 48 9.37 5.06 2.98
C ALA A 48 10.36 5.39 1.86
N THR A 49 10.69 4.37 1.08
CA THR A 49 11.58 4.46 -0.09
C THR A 49 10.80 4.12 -1.36
N PHE A 50 11.06 4.87 -2.43
CA PHE A 50 10.58 4.49 -3.76
C PHE A 50 11.53 3.48 -4.38
N GLU A 51 11.02 2.71 -5.33
CA GLU A 51 11.83 1.87 -6.22
C GLU A 51 12.72 0.85 -5.48
N HIS A 52 12.21 0.28 -4.38
CA HIS A 52 12.96 -0.64 -3.52
C HIS A 52 13.19 -1.99 -4.23
N ARG A 53 14.45 -2.43 -4.32
CA ARG A 53 14.80 -3.69 -4.99
C ARG A 53 14.57 -4.87 -4.07
N VAL A 54 13.83 -5.87 -4.56
CA VAL A 54 13.52 -7.07 -3.79
C VAL A 54 13.60 -8.31 -4.68
N THR A 55 13.87 -9.46 -4.06
CA THR A 55 13.73 -10.75 -4.72
C THR A 55 12.26 -11.15 -4.70
N LYS A 56 11.73 -11.60 -5.82
CA LYS A 56 10.37 -12.13 -5.91
C LYS A 56 10.36 -13.57 -5.47
N GLN A 57 9.39 -13.96 -4.65
CA GLN A 57 9.18 -15.34 -4.26
C GLN A 57 7.73 -15.74 -4.48
N ARG A 58 7.48 -17.03 -4.64
CA ARG A 58 6.10 -17.51 -4.72
C ARG A 58 5.42 -17.23 -3.38
N PRO A 59 4.22 -16.61 -3.38
CA PRO A 59 3.54 -16.28 -2.14
C PRO A 59 3.00 -17.55 -1.46
N THR A 60 3.76 -18.08 -0.52
CA THR A 60 3.30 -19.02 0.50
C THR A 60 3.35 -18.30 1.84
N LEU A 61 2.18 -18.02 2.45
CA LEU A 61 2.22 -17.67 3.87
C LEU A 61 2.52 -18.97 4.64
N PRO A 62 3.58 -19.01 5.45
CA PRO A 62 3.79 -20.16 6.30
C PRO A 62 2.71 -20.15 7.39
N ALA A 63 1.85 -21.17 7.39
CA ALA A 63 1.26 -21.62 8.65
C ALA A 63 2.36 -22.34 9.44
N GLY A 64 3.14 -21.58 10.21
CA GLY A 64 3.93 -22.12 11.32
C GLY A 64 5.09 -23.08 11.01
N GLN A 65 5.56 -23.22 9.77
CA GLN A 65 6.78 -23.97 9.47
C GLN A 65 7.61 -23.23 8.42
N VAL A 66 8.93 -23.23 8.65
CA VAL A 66 9.94 -22.71 7.74
C VAL A 66 9.92 -23.58 6.49
N ALA A 67 9.13 -23.18 5.49
CA ALA A 67 9.32 -23.70 4.15
C ALA A 67 10.58 -23.03 3.61
N GLU A 68 11.57 -23.83 3.25
CA GLU A 68 12.71 -23.45 2.39
C GLU A 68 12.22 -22.49 1.30
N PRO A 69 12.99 -21.45 0.92
CA PRO A 69 12.56 -20.46 -0.05
C PRO A 69 12.15 -21.14 -1.36
N GLU A 70 10.84 -21.22 -1.55
CA GLU A 70 10.18 -21.72 -2.74
C GLU A 70 10.66 -20.86 -3.92
N VAL A 71 11.26 -21.52 -4.92
CA VAL A 71 11.86 -20.99 -6.16
C VAL A 71 11.77 -19.47 -6.34
N ALA A 72 12.91 -18.78 -6.25
CA ALA A 72 12.99 -17.35 -6.55
C ALA A 72 12.47 -17.05 -7.97
N LEU A 73 11.50 -16.13 -8.08
CA LEU A 73 10.86 -15.72 -9.34
C LEU A 73 11.64 -14.58 -10.04
N GLY A 74 12.88 -14.36 -9.64
CA GLY A 74 13.75 -13.29 -10.11
C GLY A 74 13.77 -12.06 -9.20
N ARG A 75 14.22 -10.92 -9.73
CA ARG A 75 14.25 -9.64 -9.03
C ARG A 75 13.11 -8.75 -9.52
N GLY A 76 12.63 -7.89 -8.64
CA GLY A 76 11.71 -6.84 -9.00
C GLY A 76 11.96 -5.58 -8.18
N ARG A 77 11.04 -4.65 -8.32
CA ARG A 77 11.17 -3.31 -7.77
C ARG A 77 9.81 -2.89 -7.26
N ILE A 78 9.75 -2.66 -5.96
CA ILE A 78 8.56 -2.18 -5.27
C ILE A 78 8.41 -0.69 -5.58
N ASP A 79 7.21 -0.26 -5.96
CA ASP A 79 6.97 1.15 -6.26
C ASP A 79 7.21 2.03 -5.03
N LEU A 80 6.57 1.75 -3.90
CA LEU A 80 6.84 2.39 -2.61
C LEU A 80 6.85 1.37 -1.47
N PHE A 81 7.84 1.48 -0.60
CA PHE A 81 8.04 0.58 0.52
C PHE A 81 8.33 1.32 1.83
N TRP A 82 7.48 1.10 2.83
CA TRP A 82 7.68 1.45 4.23
C TRP A 82 7.92 0.14 5.01
N PRO A 83 9.17 -0.16 5.38
CA PRO A 83 9.52 -1.42 6.05
C PRO A 83 8.68 -1.68 7.29
N GLY A 84 8.08 -2.86 7.38
CA GLY A 84 7.26 -3.30 8.52
C GLY A 84 5.88 -2.65 8.62
N GLU A 85 5.48 -1.78 7.69
CA GLU A 85 4.21 -1.03 7.77
C GLU A 85 3.39 -1.10 6.48
N LEU A 86 3.99 -0.78 5.33
CA LEU A 86 3.25 -0.65 4.08
C LEU A 86 4.09 -1.01 2.84
N LEU A 87 3.51 -1.82 1.95
CA LEU A 87 3.97 -1.96 0.57
C LEU A 87 2.92 -1.43 -0.39
N VAL A 88 3.38 -0.71 -1.41
CA VAL A 88 2.52 -0.12 -2.43
C VAL A 88 2.98 -0.55 -3.81
N GLU A 89 2.02 -0.98 -4.63
CA GLU A 89 2.19 -1.22 -6.07
C GLU A 89 1.19 -0.39 -6.87
N SER A 90 1.67 0.30 -7.90
CA SER A 90 0.83 1.16 -8.73
C SER A 90 0.78 0.65 -10.18
N LYS A 91 -0.33 0.94 -10.84
CA LYS A 91 -0.48 0.78 -12.29
C LYS A 91 -0.98 2.08 -12.89
N SER A 92 -0.83 2.22 -14.20
CA SER A 92 -1.49 3.32 -14.89
C SER A 92 -3.02 3.18 -14.79
N ARG A 93 -3.70 4.31 -14.91
CA ARG A 93 -5.15 4.40 -14.71
C ARG A 93 -5.93 3.38 -15.55
N GLY A 94 -6.85 2.65 -14.90
CA GLY A 94 -7.71 1.66 -15.54
C GLY A 94 -7.04 0.31 -15.82
N LYS A 95 -5.78 0.11 -15.43
CA LYS A 95 -5.12 -1.19 -15.53
C LYS A 95 -5.58 -2.15 -14.43
N ASP A 96 -5.19 -3.41 -14.63
CA ASP A 96 -5.53 -4.53 -13.76
C ASP A 96 -4.82 -4.43 -12.40
N LEU A 97 -5.63 -4.25 -11.35
CA LEU A 97 -5.17 -4.17 -9.96
C LEU A 97 -5.02 -5.54 -9.29
N ASP A 98 -5.61 -6.60 -9.84
CA ASP A 98 -5.41 -7.95 -9.33
C ASP A 98 -3.97 -8.38 -9.64
N ARG A 99 -3.49 -8.10 -10.85
CA ARG A 99 -2.07 -8.29 -11.21
C ARG A 99 -1.11 -7.44 -10.37
N ALA A 100 -1.51 -6.22 -10.01
CA ALA A 100 -0.72 -5.39 -9.10
C ALA A 100 -0.62 -6.02 -7.71
N TYR A 101 -1.71 -6.60 -7.23
CA TYR A 101 -1.77 -7.27 -5.95
C TYR A 101 -0.96 -8.58 -5.95
N GLU A 102 -1.05 -9.39 -7.01
CA GLU A 102 -0.21 -10.58 -7.17
C GLU A 102 1.28 -10.24 -7.08
N GLN A 103 1.72 -9.18 -7.77
CA GLN A 103 3.10 -8.69 -7.70
C GLN A 103 3.47 -8.23 -6.29
N ALA A 104 2.58 -7.50 -5.61
CA ALA A 104 2.78 -7.09 -4.24
C ALA A 104 2.98 -8.30 -3.30
N LEU A 105 2.21 -9.37 -3.47
CA LEU A 105 2.37 -10.59 -2.68
C LEU A 105 3.69 -11.32 -2.96
N GLU A 106 4.13 -11.37 -4.23
CA GLU A 106 5.45 -11.92 -4.58
C GLU A 106 6.60 -11.17 -3.88
N TYR A 107 6.46 -9.85 -3.74
CA TYR A 107 7.40 -9.01 -3.01
C TYR A 107 7.33 -9.22 -1.50
N VAL A 108 6.13 -9.25 -0.91
CA VAL A 108 5.95 -9.53 0.52
C VAL A 108 6.56 -10.89 0.91
N ALA A 109 6.39 -11.91 0.07
CA ALA A 109 6.97 -13.23 0.29
C ALA A 109 8.50 -13.19 0.34
N GLY A 110 9.11 -12.43 -0.58
CA GLY A 110 10.57 -12.28 -0.68
C GLY A 110 11.21 -11.31 0.31
N LEU A 111 10.42 -10.58 1.10
CA LEU A 111 10.93 -9.71 2.17
C LEU A 111 11.29 -10.53 3.42
N PRO A 112 12.34 -10.13 4.15
CA PRO A 112 12.65 -10.73 5.44
C PRO A 112 11.51 -10.49 6.43
N ALA A 113 11.28 -11.44 7.34
CA ALA A 113 10.09 -11.46 8.19
C ALA A 113 9.86 -10.16 8.99
N TYR A 114 10.92 -9.49 9.43
CA TYR A 114 10.85 -8.24 10.21
C TYR A 114 10.51 -6.99 9.37
N GLU A 115 10.58 -7.08 8.03
CA GLU A 115 10.21 -5.99 7.12
C GLU A 115 8.86 -6.22 6.44
N ARG A 116 8.26 -7.41 6.62
CA ARG A 116 6.99 -7.76 5.99
C ARG A 116 5.89 -6.81 6.49
N PRO A 117 5.25 -6.04 5.60
CA PRO A 117 4.28 -5.06 6.01
C PRO A 117 2.92 -5.72 6.31
N PRO A 118 2.21 -5.29 7.37
CA PRO A 118 0.85 -5.72 7.66
C PRO A 118 -0.18 -5.20 6.64
N PHE A 119 0.17 -4.17 5.86
CA PHE A 119 -0.72 -3.58 4.87
C PHE A 119 -0.10 -3.58 3.48
N VAL A 120 -0.92 -3.88 2.48
CA VAL A 120 -0.61 -3.69 1.06
C VAL A 120 -1.63 -2.73 0.47
N ILE A 121 -1.18 -1.75 -0.30
CA ILE A 121 -2.05 -0.91 -1.12
C ILE A 121 -1.69 -1.12 -2.58
N VAL A 122 -2.70 -1.35 -3.42
CA VAL A 122 -2.55 -1.25 -4.87
C VAL A 122 -3.42 -0.15 -5.44
N SER A 123 -2.92 0.56 -6.44
CA SER A 123 -3.59 1.74 -6.97
C SER A 123 -3.42 1.90 -8.47
N ASP A 124 -4.48 2.35 -9.14
CA ASP A 124 -4.40 2.88 -10.50
C ASP A 124 -4.55 4.41 -10.51
N PHE A 125 -4.36 5.03 -9.34
CA PHE A 125 -4.55 6.45 -9.03
C PHE A 125 -5.99 6.96 -9.14
N ALA A 126 -6.94 6.14 -9.60
CA ALA A 126 -8.37 6.44 -9.52
C ALA A 126 -9.03 5.65 -8.38
N ARG A 127 -8.50 4.46 -8.07
CA ARG A 127 -8.97 3.55 -7.04
C ARG A 127 -7.80 3.09 -6.19
N LEU A 128 -7.99 3.07 -4.88
CA LEU A 128 -7.07 2.52 -3.89
C LEU A 128 -7.66 1.23 -3.36
N ARG A 129 -6.97 0.11 -3.50
CA ARG A 129 -7.33 -1.16 -2.85
C ARG A 129 -6.37 -1.41 -1.71
N ARG A 130 -6.90 -1.55 -0.49
CA ARG A 130 -6.14 -1.86 0.71
C ARG A 130 -6.40 -3.30 1.13
N TYR A 131 -5.33 -4.06 1.31
CA TYR A 131 -5.33 -5.40 1.86
C TYR A 131 -4.72 -5.39 3.26
N ASP A 132 -5.33 -6.15 4.17
CA ASP A 132 -4.89 -6.30 5.55
C ASP A 132 -4.39 -7.72 5.79
N LEU A 133 -3.09 -7.85 5.99
CA LEU A 133 -2.37 -9.12 6.15
C LEU A 133 -2.22 -9.52 7.62
N ARG A 134 -2.68 -8.70 8.57
CA ARG A 134 -2.49 -8.93 10.01
C ARG A 134 -3.21 -10.20 10.48
N GLY A 135 -2.51 -11.01 11.26
CA GLY A 135 -3.07 -12.22 11.87
C GLY A 135 -3.52 -13.30 10.87
N ARG A 136 -3.11 -13.18 9.59
CA ARG A 136 -3.49 -14.11 8.53
C ARG A 136 -2.49 -15.27 8.46
N THR A 137 -3.01 -16.48 8.30
CA THR A 137 -2.23 -17.69 8.01
C THR A 137 -2.07 -17.95 6.50
N THR A 138 -2.94 -17.36 5.68
CA THR A 138 -2.88 -17.36 4.20
C THR A 138 -3.09 -15.95 3.64
N PHE A 139 -2.48 -15.62 2.50
CA PHE A 139 -2.69 -14.30 1.89
C PHE A 139 -4.19 -14.13 1.54
N PRO A 140 -4.78 -12.94 1.72
CA PRO A 140 -6.15 -12.67 1.30
C PRO A 140 -6.33 -12.91 -0.19
N ALA A 141 -7.53 -13.37 -0.60
CA ALA A 141 -7.84 -13.47 -2.02
C ALA A 141 -7.85 -12.07 -2.66
N ALA A 142 -7.72 -11.99 -3.99
CA ALA A 142 -7.77 -10.71 -4.70
C ALA A 142 -9.08 -9.93 -4.44
N ALA A 143 -10.18 -10.62 -4.14
CA ALA A 143 -11.46 -9.99 -3.79
C ALA A 143 -11.52 -9.47 -2.34
N ASP A 144 -10.62 -9.90 -1.45
CA ASP A 144 -10.64 -9.59 -0.02
C ASP A 144 -9.91 -8.27 0.29
N HIS A 145 -10.33 -7.19 -0.38
CA HIS A 145 -9.80 -5.85 -0.17
C HIS A 145 -10.88 -4.84 0.20
N LEU A 146 -10.46 -3.74 0.80
CA LEU A 146 -11.25 -2.52 0.81
C LEU A 146 -10.89 -1.69 -0.42
N GLU A 147 -11.83 -1.51 -1.34
CA GLU A 147 -11.67 -0.57 -2.46
C GLU A 147 -12.21 0.80 -2.05
N VAL A 148 -11.43 1.84 -2.33
CA VAL A 148 -11.79 3.24 -2.09
C VAL A 148 -11.57 4.01 -3.39
N PRO A 149 -12.64 4.52 -4.02
CA PRO A 149 -12.51 5.49 -5.09
C PRO A 149 -11.79 6.73 -4.58
N LEU A 150 -10.82 7.26 -5.34
CA LEU A 150 -10.05 8.43 -4.93
C LEU A 150 -10.94 9.63 -4.62
N ALA A 151 -12.03 9.82 -5.38
CA ALA A 151 -13.02 10.88 -5.16
C ALA A 151 -13.70 10.79 -3.78
N GLU A 152 -13.73 9.60 -3.18
CA GLU A 152 -14.40 9.32 -1.92
C GLU A 152 -13.41 9.17 -0.75
N LEU A 153 -12.10 9.34 -0.97
CA LEU A 153 -11.07 9.15 0.05
C LEU A 153 -11.37 9.91 1.34
N GLY A 154 -11.87 11.15 1.26
CA GLY A 154 -12.24 11.93 2.46
C GLY A 154 -13.28 11.26 3.36
N GLN A 155 -14.15 10.41 2.81
CA GLN A 155 -15.14 9.64 3.56
C GLN A 155 -14.53 8.37 4.17
N HIS A 156 -13.54 7.78 3.50
CA HIS A 156 -12.91 6.50 3.87
C HIS A 156 -11.51 6.66 4.50
N VAL A 157 -11.05 7.88 4.78
CA VAL A 157 -9.67 8.17 5.20
C VAL A 157 -9.23 7.41 6.46
N ARG A 158 -10.19 7.04 7.31
CA ARG A 158 -9.95 6.23 8.51
C ARG A 158 -9.38 4.84 8.20
N ALA A 159 -9.69 4.28 7.04
CA ALA A 159 -9.13 3.00 6.60
C ALA A 159 -7.59 3.04 6.42
N PHE A 160 -7.04 4.23 6.22
CA PHE A 160 -5.61 4.48 6.08
C PHE A 160 -5.00 5.10 7.35
N GLY A 161 -5.73 5.10 8.46
CA GLY A 161 -5.33 5.68 9.74
C GLY A 161 -4.00 5.18 10.29
N PHE A 162 -3.63 3.93 9.95
CA PHE A 162 -2.36 3.32 10.35
C PHE A 162 -1.16 4.18 9.93
N MET A 163 -1.27 4.89 8.80
CA MET A 163 -0.22 5.80 8.34
C MET A 163 0.00 6.94 9.34
N ALA A 164 -1.06 7.52 9.91
CA ALA A 164 -0.94 8.54 10.96
C ALA A 164 -0.64 7.95 12.36
N GLY A 165 -0.12 6.71 12.41
CA GLY A 165 0.14 5.94 13.63
C GLY A 165 -1.14 5.47 14.34
N TYR A 166 -2.33 5.68 13.77
CA TYR A 166 -3.60 5.23 14.35
C TYR A 166 -3.75 3.76 14.00
N LEU A 167 -3.19 2.88 14.83
CA LEU A 167 -3.48 1.47 14.75
C LEU A 167 -4.99 1.31 14.85
N ALA A 168 -5.62 0.90 13.75
CA ALA A 168 -7.01 0.51 13.74
C ALA A 168 -7.14 -0.62 14.76
N HIS A 169 -7.71 -0.31 15.93
CA HIS A 169 -8.23 -1.32 16.82
C HIS A 169 -9.31 -2.04 16.02
N THR A 170 -9.01 -3.29 15.67
CA THR A 170 -10.00 -4.20 15.10
C THR A 170 -11.07 -4.35 16.17
N TYR A 171 -12.29 -3.91 15.87
CA TYR A 171 -13.48 -4.27 16.66
C TYR A 171 -13.85 -5.72 16.37
#